data_AF-A0A4Y2M3I1-F1
#
_entry.id   AF-A0A4Y2M3I1-F1
#
_cell.length_a   1.000
_cell.length_b   1.000
_cell.length_c   1.000
_cell.angle_alpha   90.00
_cell.angle_beta   90.00
_cell.angle_gamma   90.00
#
_symmetry.space_group_name_H-M   'P 1'
#
loop_
_entity.id
_entity.type
_entity.pdbx_description
1 polymer ?
#
loop_
_entity_poly.entity_id
_entity_poly.type
_entity_poly.pdbx_seq_one_letter_code
_entity_poly.pdbx_strand_id
1 'polypeptide(L)'
;MGHSISEQDSATPHTSSVATKWLQEHSSDFRHFHCPPKSPDMNIIEPIGVALQYSVQKTSPTPGNPMDLRTALQDSLCEKPPGYLQTLVDTMPRRVGPRRY
;
A
#
# COMPACT_ATOMS: atom_id res chain seq x y z
N MET A 1 -14.19 16.64 -11.18
CA MET A 1 -12.91 15.90 -11.09
C MET A 1 -12.78 15.36 -9.68
N GLY A 2 -12.62 14.05 -9.51
CA GLY A 2 -12.44 13.45 -8.19
C GLY A 2 -11.03 13.77 -7.68
N HIS A 3 -10.92 14.29 -6.46
CA HIS A 3 -9.62 14.52 -5.84
C HIS A 3 -9.11 13.17 -5.30
N SER A 4 -8.28 12.49 -6.09
CA SER A 4 -7.65 11.24 -5.65
C SER A 4 -6.69 11.53 -4.49
N ILE A 5 -6.72 10.70 -3.44
CA ILE A 5 -5.86 10.86 -2.27
C ILE A 5 -4.69 9.87 -2.40
N SER A 6 -3.47 10.34 -2.15
CA SER A 6 -2.25 9.53 -2.17
C SER A 6 -1.61 9.50 -0.78
N GLU A 7 -1.40 8.29 -0.27
CA GLU A 7 -0.68 8.01 0.98
C GLU A 7 0.62 7.28 0.66
N GLN A 8 1.73 7.70 1.28
CA GLN A 8 3.03 7.03 1.21
C GLN A 8 3.71 7.11 2.58
N ASP A 9 4.66 6.20 2.85
CA ASP A 9 5.47 6.27 4.06
C ASP A 9 6.53 7.39 3.96
N SER A 10 7.16 7.68 5.10
CA SER A 10 8.17 8.74 5.21
C SER A 10 9.60 8.22 5.02
N ALA A 11 9.81 7.10 4.31
CA ALA A 11 11.17 6.61 4.10
C ALA A 11 11.97 7.59 3.22
N THR A 12 13.29 7.63 3.44
CA THR A 12 14.20 8.60 2.80
C THR A 12 14.04 8.74 1.27
N PRO A 13 13.78 7.67 0.48
CA PRO A 13 13.51 7.82 -0.95
C PRO A 13 12.25 8.63 -1.25
N HIS A 14 11.18 8.45 -0.46
CA HIS A 14 9.88 9.12 -0.60
C HIS A 14 9.90 10.59 -0.15
N THR A 15 10.82 10.96 0.76
CA THR A 15 11.01 12.35 1.20
C THR A 15 12.11 13.09 0.43
N SER A 16 12.68 12.47 -0.61
CA SER A 16 13.75 13.09 -1.40
C SER A 16 13.24 14.33 -2.12
N SER A 17 14.12 15.31 -2.36
CA SER A 17 13.74 16.55 -3.06
C SER A 17 13.19 16.31 -4.46
N VAL A 18 13.60 15.22 -5.12
CA VAL A 18 13.08 14.79 -6.43
C VAL A 18 11.64 14.28 -6.29
N ALA A 19 11.37 13.38 -5.34
CA ALA A 19 10.04 12.85 -5.08
C ALA A 19 9.06 13.97 -4.66
N THR A 20 9.48 14.85 -3.75
CA THR A 20 8.64 15.96 -3.28
C THR A 20 8.35 16.97 -4.37
N LYS A 21 9.31 17.28 -5.26
CA LYS A 21 9.08 18.16 -6.41
C LYS A 21 8.07 17.58 -7.38
N TRP A 22 8.20 16.29 -7.73
CA TRP A 22 7.23 15.61 -8.59
C TRP A 22 5.82 15.64 -7.98
N LEU A 23 5.69 15.35 -6.68
CA LEU A 23 4.40 15.42 -5.98
C LEU A 23 3.80 16.84 -5.98
N GLN A 24 4.63 17.88 -5.88
CA GLN A 24 4.18 19.27 -5.93
C GLN A 24 3.68 19.66 -7.33
N GLU A 25 4.40 19.26 -8.38
CA GLU A 25 4.01 19.47 -9.78
C GLU A 25 2.65 18.82 -10.10
N HIS A 26 2.36 17.66 -9.49
CA HIS A 26 1.12 16.90 -9.68
C HIS A 26 0.06 17.14 -8.58
N SER A 27 0.17 18.23 -7.82
CA SER A 27 -0.74 18.54 -6.70
C SER A 27 -2.19 18.86 -7.14
N SER A 28 -2.42 19.15 -8.43
CA SER A 28 -3.77 19.28 -9.00
C SER A 28 -4.47 17.92 -9.19
N ASP A 29 -3.68 16.88 -9.42
CA ASP A 29 -4.17 15.54 -9.76
C ASP A 29 -4.44 14.71 -8.49
N PHE A 30 -3.66 14.95 -7.45
CA PHE A 30 -3.72 14.20 -6.19
C PHE A 30 -3.54 15.09 -4.98
N ARG A 31 -4.31 14.80 -3.92
CA ARG A 31 -4.04 15.33 -2.59
C ARG A 31 -3.12 14.37 -1.84
N HIS A 32 -1.97 14.87 -1.41
CA HIS A 32 -1.05 14.11 -0.58
C HIS A 32 -1.52 14.11 0.87
N PHE A 33 -1.66 12.93 1.47
CA PHE A 33 -1.93 12.80 2.89
C PHE A 33 -0.61 12.58 3.65
N HIS A 34 -0.33 13.49 4.59
CA HIS A 34 0.88 13.41 5.38
C HIS A 34 0.68 12.45 6.55
N CYS A 35 1.20 11.23 6.41
CA CYS A 35 1.27 10.28 7.52
C CYS A 35 2.41 10.69 8.48
N PRO A 36 2.22 10.62 9.81
CA PRO A 36 3.33 10.80 10.75
C PRO A 36 4.42 9.73 10.51
N PRO A 37 5.71 10.07 10.67
CA PRO A 37 6.78 9.08 10.58
C PRO A 37 6.49 7.92 11.55
N LYS A 38 6.58 6.68 11.05
CA LYS A 38 6.34 5.43 11.79
C LYS A 38 4.86 5.15 12.16
N SER A 39 3.90 5.49 11.30
CA SER A 39 2.52 4.98 11.44
C SER A 39 2.26 3.82 10.45
N PRO A 40 2.76 2.59 10.72
CA PRO A 40 2.44 1.41 9.90
C PRO A 40 0.94 1.16 9.84
N ASP A 41 0.20 1.62 10.85
CA ASP A 41 -1.25 1.52 10.98
C ASP A 41 -2.05 2.19 9.83
N MET A 42 -1.44 3.13 9.11
CA MET A 42 -2.06 3.78 7.95
C MET A 42 -1.60 3.21 6.61
N ASN A 43 -0.65 2.29 6.56
CA ASN A 43 -0.20 1.75 5.29
C ASN A 43 -1.06 0.54 4.87
N ILE A 44 -1.99 0.72 3.91
CA ILE A 44 -2.76 -0.41 3.35
C ILE A 44 -1.90 -1.40 2.57
N ILE A 45 -0.68 -1.02 2.16
CA ILE A 45 0.24 -1.88 1.40
C ILE A 45 0.79 -3.01 2.29
N GLU A 46 1.03 -2.75 3.57
CA GLU A 46 1.57 -3.75 4.50
C GLU A 46 0.66 -4.99 4.67
N PRO A 47 -0.64 -4.88 5.00
CA PRO A 47 -1.51 -6.05 5.11
C PRO A 47 -1.73 -6.76 3.76
N ILE A 48 -1.66 -6.04 2.64
CA ILE A 48 -1.66 -6.65 1.30
C ILE A 48 -0.39 -7.49 1.14
N GLY A 49 0.78 -6.93 1.47
CA GLY A 49 2.07 -7.62 1.40
C GLY A 49 2.09 -8.90 2.21
N VAL A 50 1.61 -8.87 3.46
CA VAL A 50 1.51 -10.05 4.33
C VAL A 50 0.57 -11.11 3.73
N ALA A 51 -0.61 -10.70 3.25
CA ALA A 51 -1.56 -11.62 2.64
C ALA A 51 -1.01 -12.27 1.36
N LEU A 52 -0.33 -11.51 0.50
CA LEU A 52 0.29 -12.03 -0.72
C LEU A 52 1.47 -12.96 -0.40
N GLN A 53 2.32 -12.59 0.56
CA GLN A 53 3.43 -13.44 0.99
C GLN A 53 2.94 -14.79 1.52
N TYR A 54 1.82 -14.79 2.26
CA TYR A 54 1.21 -16.02 2.75
C TYR A 54 0.67 -16.88 1.62
N SER A 55 -0.02 -16.30 0.63
CA SER A 55 -0.48 -17.04 -0.54
C SER A 55 0.67 -17.68 -1.31
N VAL A 56 1.73 -16.91 -1.59
CA VAL A 56 2.89 -17.39 -2.36
C VAL A 56 3.61 -18.53 -1.65
N GLN A 57 3.75 -18.46 -0.32
CA GLN A 57 4.33 -19.55 0.47
C GLN A 57 3.51 -20.85 0.40
N LYS A 58 2.20 -20.75 0.15
CA LYS A 58 1.32 -21.90 0.01
C LYS A 58 1.21 -22.41 -1.43
N THR A 59 1.69 -21.66 -2.40
CA THR A 59 1.69 -22.06 -3.80
C THR A 59 2.67 -23.21 -4.02
N SER A 60 2.21 -24.26 -4.70
CA SER A 60 3.02 -25.40 -5.10
C SER A 60 2.93 -25.59 -6.63
N PRO A 61 4.06 -25.70 -7.35
CA PRO A 61 5.43 -25.62 -6.83
C PRO A 61 5.79 -24.21 -6.38
N THR A 62 6.78 -24.10 -5.48
CA THR A 62 7.31 -22.80 -5.06
C THR A 62 7.89 -22.06 -6.26
N PRO A 63 7.60 -20.75 -6.44
CA PRO A 63 8.14 -19.97 -7.54
C PRO A 63 9.68 -20.02 -7.54
N GLY A 64 10.26 -20.60 -8.59
CA GLY A 64 11.70 -20.80 -8.70
C GLY A 64 12.44 -19.65 -9.36
N ASN A 65 11.71 -18.72 -10.01
CA ASN A 65 12.29 -17.58 -10.69
C ASN A 65 11.43 -16.30 -10.51
N PRO A 66 11.98 -15.11 -10.79
CA PRO A 66 11.25 -13.84 -10.60
C PRO A 66 9.97 -13.70 -11.43
N MET A 67 9.89 -14.33 -12.61
CA MET A 67 8.68 -14.30 -13.42
C MET A 67 7.58 -15.14 -12.78
N ASP A 68 7.90 -16.35 -12.31
CA ASP A 68 6.96 -17.21 -11.60
C ASP A 68 6.46 -16.53 -10.33
N LEU A 69 7.36 -15.84 -9.60
CA LEU A 69 6.98 -15.09 -8.40
C LEU A 69 6.02 -13.95 -8.74
N ARG A 70 6.28 -13.22 -9.83
CA ARG A 70 5.38 -12.16 -10.31
C ARG A 70 4.00 -12.70 -10.66
N THR A 71 3.94 -13.83 -11.37
CA THR A 71 2.69 -14.49 -11.73
C THR A 71 1.92 -14.94 -10.49
N ALA A 72 2.59 -15.63 -9.54
CA ALA A 72 1.97 -16.08 -8.30
C ALA A 72 1.43 -14.91 -7.44
N LEU A 73 2.15 -13.78 -7.40
CA LEU A 73 1.68 -12.57 -6.72
C LEU A 73 0.45 -11.96 -7.42
N GLN A 74 0.45 -11.89 -8.75
CA GLN A 74 -0.67 -11.39 -9.54
C GLN A 74 -1.91 -12.28 -9.37
N ASP A 75 -1.75 -13.60 -9.48
CA ASP A 75 -2.84 -14.55 -9.31
C ASP A 75 -3.43 -14.47 -7.90
N SER A 76 -2.58 -14.49 -6.87
CA SER A 76 -3.01 -14.36 -5.47
C SER A 76 -3.73 -13.03 -5.18
N LEU A 77 -3.36 -11.96 -5.90
CA LEU A 77 -4.04 -10.66 -5.78
C LEU A 77 -5.40 -10.69 -6.49
N CYS A 78 -5.47 -11.27 -7.69
CA CYS A 78 -6.71 -11.44 -8.47
C CYS A 78 -7.73 -12.36 -7.76
N GLU A 79 -7.28 -13.32 -6.97
CA GLU A 79 -8.14 -14.18 -6.15
C GLU A 79 -8.80 -13.43 -4.97
N LYS A 80 -8.31 -12.24 -4.61
CA LYS A 80 -8.90 -11.49 -3.49
C LYS A 80 -10.31 -11.00 -3.88
N PRO A 81 -11.28 -11.02 -2.93
CA PRO A 81 -12.62 -10.52 -3.20
C PRO A 81 -12.60 -9.08 -3.71
N PRO A 82 -13.56 -8.67 -4.57
CA PRO A 82 -13.64 -7.29 -5.09
C PRO A 82 -13.66 -6.22 -3.98
N GLY A 83 -14.22 -6.55 -2.81
CA GLY A 83 -14.27 -5.67 -1.64
C GLY A 83 -13.05 -5.74 -0.70
N TYR A 84 -12.01 -6.50 -1.05
CA TYR A 84 -10.85 -6.69 -0.18
C TYR A 84 -10.12 -5.37 0.07
N LEU A 85 -9.80 -4.62 -1.00
CA LEU A 85 -9.15 -3.32 -0.88
C LEU A 85 -10.02 -2.32 -0.14
N GLN A 86 -11.33 -2.31 -0.41
CA GLN A 86 -12.28 -1.44 0.29
C GLN A 86 -12.30 -1.72 1.80
N THR A 87 -12.30 -2.99 2.20
CA THR A 87 -12.25 -3.39 3.61
C THR A 87 -10.95 -2.91 4.28
N LEU A 88 -9.83 -2.95 3.57
CA LEU A 88 -8.57 -2.43 4.10
C LEU A 88 -8.63 -0.92 4.33
N VAL A 89 -9.22 -0.17 3.41
CA VAL A 89 -9.45 1.28 3.55
C VAL A 89 -10.40 1.57 4.71
N ASP A 90 -11.51 0.84 4.82
CA ASP A 90 -12.52 1.03 5.87
C ASP A 90 -11.99 0.68 7.27
N THR A 91 -10.96 -0.17 7.35
CA THR A 91 -10.31 -0.54 8.62
C THR A 91 -9.17 0.40 9.01
N MET A 92 -8.72 1.32 8.14
CA MET A 92 -7.67 2.28 8.48
C MET A 92 -7.99 3.09 9.76
N PRO A 93 -9.20 3.66 9.95
CA PRO A 93 -9.51 4.44 11.15
C PRO A 93 -9.46 3.62 12.45
N ARG A 94 -9.61 2.30 12.37
CA ARG A 94 -9.55 1.41 13.53
C ARG A 94 -8.11 1.04 13.93
N ARG A 95 -7.17 1.11 12.98
CA ARG A 95 -5.75 0.87 13.20
C ARG A 95 -5.05 2.09 13.78
N VAL A 96 -5.52 3.28 13.40
CA VAL A 96 -5.12 4.52 14.05
C VAL A 96 -5.71 4.53 15.46
N GLY A 97 -4.88 4.20 16.46
CA GLY A 97 -5.25 4.36 17.87
C GLY A 97 -5.72 5.80 18.17
N PRO A 98 -6.39 6.05 19.31
CA PRO A 98 -6.85 7.40 19.65
C PRO A 98 -5.67 8.37 19.53
N ARG A 99 -5.85 9.45 18.76
CA ARG A 99 -4.87 10.54 18.67
C ARG A 99 -4.62 11.02 20.10
N ARG A 100 -3.47 10.68 20.66
CA ARG A 100 -2.98 11.24 21.91
C ARG A 100 -2.63 12.70 21.58
N TYR A 101 -3.53 13.62 21.91
CA TYR A 101 -3.23 15.04 22.00
C TYR A 101 -2.28 15.28 23.18
#